data_AF-A0A957P949-F1
#
_entry.id   AF-A0A957P949-F1
#
_cell.length_a   1.000
_cell.length_b   1.000
_cell.length_c   1.000
_cell.angle_alpha   90.00
_cell.angle_beta   90.00
_cell.angle_gamma   90.00
#
_symmetry.space_group_name_H-M   'P 1'
#
loop_
_entity.id
_entity.type
_entity.pdbx_description
1 polymer ?
#
loop_
_entity_poly.entity_id
_entity_poly.type
_entity_poly.pdbx_seq_one_letter_code
_entity_poly.pdbx_strand_id
1 'polypeptide(L)'
;SNAASKRRMTVQARQDIEESEDQIAELKDDLKELEAQIKEGADEITLRWAKSIDNLSVEAVKPRRTDVNVELTALAWLPSWLVSYHDGRRERTATVAAYSLPK
;
A
#
# COMPACT_ATOMS: atom_id res chain seq x y z
N SER A 1 -51.91 -7.87 56.17
CA SER A 1 -50.91 -6.96 55.57
C SER A 1 -50.26 -7.43 54.26
N ASN A 2 -50.70 -8.54 53.64
CA ASN A 2 -50.04 -9.10 52.44
C ASN A 2 -50.52 -8.49 51.10
N ALA A 3 -51.79 -8.05 51.03
CA ALA A 3 -52.39 -7.49 49.81
C ALA A 3 -51.82 -6.11 49.40
N ALA A 4 -51.49 -5.26 50.38
CA ALA A 4 -50.88 -3.95 50.14
C ALA A 4 -49.45 -4.07 49.59
N SER A 5 -48.67 -5.04 50.09
CA SER A 5 -47.32 -5.34 49.61
C SER A 5 -47.33 -5.81 48.15
N LYS A 6 -48.24 -6.74 47.79
CA LYS A 6 -48.42 -7.20 46.40
C LYS A 6 -48.79 -6.07 45.44
N ARG A 7 -49.73 -5.18 45.81
CA ARG A 7 -50.09 -4.03 44.96
C ARG A 7 -48.90 -3.10 44.73
N ARG A 8 -48.11 -2.81 45.77
CA ARG A 8 -46.92 -1.97 45.66
C ARG A 8 -45.88 -2.60 44.73
N MET A 9 -45.63 -3.90 44.83
CA MET A 9 -44.75 -4.62 43.90
C MET A 9 -45.23 -4.52 42.44
N THR A 10 -46.54 -4.66 42.18
CA THR A 10 -47.07 -4.55 40.82
C THR A 10 -46.97 -3.14 40.24
N VAL A 11 -47.12 -2.11 41.08
CA VAL A 11 -46.93 -0.71 40.66
C VAL A 11 -45.46 -0.44 40.35
N GLN A 12 -44.54 -0.90 41.21
CA GLN A 12 -43.11 -0.78 40.97
C GLN A 12 -42.70 -1.46 39.67
N ALA A 13 -43.11 -2.72 39.46
CA ALA A 13 -42.78 -3.44 38.23
C ALA A 13 -43.32 -2.77 36.97
N ARG A 14 -44.44 -2.03 37.04
CA ARG A 14 -44.94 -1.25 35.91
C ARG A 14 -44.11 0.00 35.65
N GLN A 15 -43.70 0.70 36.71
CA GLN A 15 -42.80 1.85 36.60
C GLN A 15 -41.44 1.43 36.04
N ASP A 16 -40.90 0.29 36.49
CA ASP A 16 -39.62 -0.23 35.99
C ASP A 16 -39.71 -0.60 34.49
N ILE A 17 -40.87 -1.09 34.04
CA ILE A 17 -41.11 -1.37 32.61
C ILE A 17 -41.19 -0.07 31.80
N GLU A 18 -41.93 0.93 32.27
CA GLU A 18 -42.06 2.24 31.62
C GLU A 18 -40.70 2.94 31.50
N GLU A 19 -39.91 2.95 32.58
CA GLU A 19 -38.55 3.48 32.58
C GLU A 19 -37.63 2.72 31.60
N SER A 20 -37.77 1.40 31.53
CA SER A 20 -37.00 0.58 30.57
C SER A 20 -37.42 0.86 29.12
N GLU A 21 -38.70 1.09 28.85
CA GLU A 21 -39.21 1.42 27.52
C GLU A 21 -38.70 2.80 27.06
N ASP A 22 -38.68 3.78 27.96
CA ASP A 22 -38.12 5.11 27.69
C ASP A 22 -36.61 5.05 27.41
N GLN A 23 -35.85 4.30 28.21
CA GLN A 23 -34.43 4.07 27.96
C GLN A 23 -34.17 3.38 26.61
N ILE A 24 -35.00 2.40 26.24
CA ILE A 24 -34.89 1.74 24.94
C ILE A 24 -35.19 2.71 23.80
N ALA A 25 -36.12 3.64 23.98
CA ALA A 25 -36.44 4.66 22.99
C ALA A 25 -35.26 5.61 22.77
N GLU A 26 -34.66 6.12 23.85
CA GLU A 26 -33.47 6.99 23.82
C GLU A 26 -32.30 6.30 23.11
N LEU A 27 -31.97 5.06 23.52
CA LEU A 27 -30.90 4.28 22.90
C LEU A 27 -31.12 4.00 21.41
N LYS A 28 -32.38 3.85 20.97
CA LYS A 28 -32.70 3.67 19.55
C LYS A 28 -32.49 4.94 18.75
N ASP A 29 -32.73 6.10 19.34
CA ASP A 29 -32.54 7.38 18.65
C ASP A 29 -31.04 7.71 18.57
N ASP A 30 -30.27 7.47 19.65
CA ASP A 30 -28.81 7.54 19.63
C ASP A 30 -28.20 6.65 18.55
N LEU A 31 -28.72 5.42 18.41
CA LEU A 31 -28.24 4.47 17.40
C LEU A 31 -28.49 4.98 15.99
N LYS A 32 -29.67 5.54 15.71
CA LYS A 32 -29.98 6.13 14.40
C LYS A 32 -29.09 7.34 14.11
N GLU A 33 -28.84 8.19 15.11
CA GLU A 33 -27.96 9.33 14.94
C GLU A 33 -26.54 8.88 14.59
N LEU A 34 -26.02 7.89 15.32
CA LEU A 34 -24.69 7.34 15.07
C LEU A 34 -24.58 6.67 13.70
N GLU A 35 -25.61 5.93 13.26
CA GLU A 35 -25.68 5.36 11.91
C GLU A 35 -25.66 6.45 10.83
N ALA A 36 -26.38 7.57 11.05
CA ALA A 36 -26.37 8.69 10.13
C ALA A 36 -25.00 9.36 10.04
N GLN A 37 -24.33 9.59 11.17
CA GLN A 37 -22.98 10.17 11.23
C GLN A 37 -21.94 9.29 10.52
N ILE A 38 -22.01 7.97 10.72
CA ILE A 38 -21.13 7.01 10.03
C ILE A 38 -21.33 7.08 8.52
N LYS A 39 -22.59 7.12 8.07
CA LYS A 39 -22.92 7.21 6.65
C LYS A 39 -22.41 8.50 6.03
N GLU A 40 -22.63 9.63 6.69
CA GLU A 40 -22.14 10.93 6.24
C GLU A 40 -20.60 10.96 6.15
N GLY A 41 -19.91 10.43 7.15
CA GLY A 41 -18.44 10.33 7.13
C GLY A 41 -17.92 9.42 6.01
N ALA A 42 -18.59 8.30 5.73
CA ALA A 42 -18.24 7.42 4.62
C ALA A 42 -18.43 8.11 3.25
N ASP A 43 -19.53 8.86 3.10
CA ASP A 43 -19.83 9.62 1.88
C ASP A 43 -18.81 10.76 1.68
N GLU A 44 -18.42 11.47 2.74
CA GLU A 44 -17.39 12.50 2.68
C GLU A 44 -16.02 11.94 2.25
N ILE A 45 -15.61 10.82 2.85
CA ILE A 45 -14.36 10.13 2.48
C ILE A 45 -14.42 9.75 1.01
N THR A 46 -15.51 9.13 0.57
CA THR A 46 -15.69 8.69 -0.83
C THR A 46 -15.61 9.87 -1.79
N LEU A 47 -16.27 10.98 -1.47
CA LEU A 47 -16.27 12.19 -2.28
C LEU A 47 -14.88 12.84 -2.34
N ARG A 48 -14.12 12.82 -1.24
CA ARG A 48 -12.74 13.31 -1.20
C ARG A 48 -11.83 12.50 -2.11
N TRP A 49 -11.94 11.17 -2.08
CA TRP A 49 -11.15 10.29 -2.94
C TRP A 49 -11.53 10.43 -4.41
N ALA A 50 -12.83 10.52 -4.73
CA ALA A 50 -13.31 10.75 -6.09
C ALA A 50 -12.71 12.05 -6.68
N LYS A 51 -12.76 13.17 -5.95
CA LYS A 51 -12.15 14.45 -6.36
C LYS A 51 -10.63 14.38 -6.53
N SER A 52 -9.96 13.51 -5.79
CA SER A 52 -8.50 13.38 -5.83
C SER A 52 -8.04 12.59 -7.07
N ILE A 53 -8.83 11.62 -7.51
CA ILE A 53 -8.53 10.81 -8.70
C ILE A 53 -8.59 11.65 -9.98
N ASP A 54 -9.54 12.57 -10.09
CA ASP A 54 -9.68 13.45 -11.26
C ASP A 54 -8.47 14.39 -11.47
N ASN A 55 -7.70 14.64 -10.41
CA ASN A 55 -6.49 15.48 -10.46
C ASN A 55 -5.21 14.69 -10.71
N LEU A 56 -5.29 13.36 -10.91
CA LEU A 56 -4.12 12.54 -11.21
C LEU A 56 -3.69 12.73 -12.67
N SER A 57 -2.89 13.77 -12.92
CA SER A 57 -2.22 13.96 -14.21
C SER A 57 -1.04 12.98 -14.32
N VAL A 58 -1.18 11.95 -15.15
CA VAL A 58 -0.07 11.06 -15.50
C VAL A 58 0.85 11.79 -16.47
N GLU A 59 1.88 12.44 -15.95
CA GLU A 59 2.91 13.07 -16.77
C GLU A 59 3.91 12.01 -17.24
N ALA A 60 3.90 11.72 -18.54
CA ALA A 60 4.83 10.78 -19.15
C ALA A 60 6.23 11.43 -19.25
N VAL A 61 7.11 11.11 -18.30
CA VAL A 61 8.53 11.47 -18.38
C VAL A 61 9.21 10.58 -19.44
N LYS A 62 9.28 11.07 -20.66
CA LYS A 62 10.06 10.41 -21.72
C LYS A 62 11.55 10.67 -21.46
N PRO A 63 12.40 9.64 -21.36
CA PRO A 63 13.83 9.85 -21.22
C PRO A 63 14.34 10.63 -22.43
N ARG A 64 14.88 11.83 -22.20
CA ARG A 64 15.43 12.68 -23.26
C ARG A 64 16.91 12.39 -23.41
N ARG A 65 17.46 12.63 -24.60
CA ARG A 65 18.90 12.51 -24.85
C ARG A 65 19.73 13.45 -23.96
N THR A 66 19.14 14.55 -23.50
CA THR A 66 19.74 15.50 -22.54
C THR A 66 19.87 14.93 -21.13
N ASP A 67 19.11 13.89 -20.78
CA ASP A 67 19.12 13.30 -19.45
C ASP A 67 20.20 12.20 -19.33
N VAL A 68 20.85 11.85 -20.45
CA VAL A 68 21.93 10.88 -20.50
C VAL A 68 23.26 11.61 -20.31
N ASN A 69 23.84 11.48 -19.11
CA ASN A 69 25.20 11.94 -18.85
C ASN A 69 26.21 10.84 -19.20
N VAL A 70 27.02 11.05 -20.23
CA VAL A 70 28.11 10.13 -20.60
C VAL A 70 29.41 10.66 -20.00
N GLU A 71 29.86 10.04 -18.92
CA GLU A 71 31.05 10.50 -18.17
C GLU A 71 32.36 10.23 -18.91
N LEU A 72 32.44 9.12 -19.67
CA LEU A 72 33.64 8.75 -20.40
C LEU A 72 33.29 8.00 -21.69
N THR A 73 33.77 8.52 -22.81
CA THR A 73 33.83 7.79 -24.08
C THR A 73 35.29 7.64 -24.46
N ALA A 74 35.80 6.42 -24.44
CA ALA A 74 37.20 6.14 -24.72
C ALA A 74 37.33 5.01 -25.75
N LEU A 75 38.31 5.16 -26.63
CA LEU A 75 38.74 4.11 -27.54
C LEU A 75 39.83 3.31 -26.85
N ALA A 76 39.59 2.02 -26.61
CA ALA A 76 40.58 1.12 -26.03
C ALA A 76 41.12 0.15 -27.09
N TRP A 77 42.43 -0.07 -27.05
CA TRP A 77 43.08 -1.12 -27.84
C TRP A 77 43.34 -2.33 -26.93
N LEU A 78 42.89 -3.51 -27.37
CA LEU A 78 43.11 -4.78 -26.70
C LEU A 78 44.14 -5.59 -27.49
N PRO A 79 45.45 -5.45 -27.19
CA PRO A 79 46.48 -6.19 -27.90
C PRO A 79 46.47 -7.68 -27.53
N SER A 80 46.81 -8.53 -28.49
CA SER A 80 46.92 -9.98 -28.30
C SER A 80 48.17 -10.53 -28.98
N TRP A 81 48.82 -11.48 -28.32
CA TRP A 81 49.95 -12.23 -28.87
C TRP A 81 49.46 -13.51 -29.54
N LEU A 82 50.05 -13.85 -30.68
CA LEU A 82 49.89 -15.15 -31.31
C LEU A 82 51.12 -16.00 -30.99
N VAL A 83 50.94 -17.09 -30.25
CA VAL A 83 52.03 -17.96 -29.81
C VAL A 83 51.88 -19.33 -30.45
N SER A 84 52.91 -19.77 -31.16
CA SER A 84 53.01 -21.15 -31.65
C SER A 84 53.81 -22.00 -30.66
N TYR A 85 53.29 -23.16 -30.30
CA TYR A 85 53.91 -24.09 -29.36
C TYR A 85 53.72 -25.54 -29.79
N HIS A 86 54.65 -26.40 -29.41
CA HIS A 86 54.60 -27.83 -29.71
C HIS A 86 54.08 -28.61 -28.49
N ASP A 87 52.86 -29.12 -28.57
CA ASP A 87 52.18 -29.84 -27.48
C ASP A 87 52.53 -31.34 -27.45
N GLY A 88 53.78 -31.67 -27.79
CA GLY A 88 54.32 -33.04 -27.86
C GLY A 88 53.79 -33.91 -29.02
N ARG A 89 52.68 -33.54 -29.69
CA ARG A 89 52.09 -34.30 -30.80
C ARG A 89 51.94 -33.51 -32.11
N ARG A 90 51.70 -32.20 -32.03
CA ARG A 90 51.49 -31.30 -33.18
C ARG A 90 51.87 -29.88 -32.79
N GLU A 91 52.24 -29.08 -33.78
CA GLU A 91 52.33 -27.63 -33.65
C GLU A 91 50.93 -27.04 -33.49
N ARG A 92 50.77 -26.17 -32.49
CA ARG A 92 49.52 -25.49 -32.15
C ARG A 92 49.76 -24.01 -32.03
N THR A 93 48.71 -23.25 -32.26
CA THR A 93 48.73 -21.80 -32.09
C THR A 93 47.68 -21.40 -31.06
N ALA A 94 48.06 -20.54 -30.12
CA ALA A 94 47.17 -19.92 -29.15
C ALA A 94 47.24 -18.40 -29.25
N THR A 95 46.11 -17.75 -29.01
CA THR A 95 46.04 -16.29 -28.86
C THR A 95 45.99 -15.98 -27.37
N VAL A 96 46.94 -15.18 -26.90
CA VAL A 96 47.08 -14.82 -25.48
C VAL A 96 46.90 -13.31 -25.34
N ALA A 97 46.09 -12.88 -24.37
CA ALA A 97 45.92 -11.46 -24.09
C ALA A 97 47.28 -10.82 -23.74
N ALA A 98 47.61 -9.71 -24.40
CA ALA A 98 48.81 -8.93 -24.13
C ALA A 98 48.60 -7.88 -23.02
N TYR A 99 47.47 -7.97 -22.31
CA TYR A 99 47.07 -7.10 -21.22
C TYR A 99 46.67 -7.95 -20.01
N SER A 100 46.74 -7.37 -18.81
CA SER A 100 46.30 -8.04 -17.60
C SER A 100 44.78 -8.25 -17.64
N LEU A 101 44.36 -9.51 -17.58
CA LEU A 101 42.95 -9.83 -17.36
C LEU A 101 42.58 -9.43 -15.93
N PRO A 102 41.42 -8.79 -15.72
CA PRO A 102 40.91 -8.55 -14.38
C PRO A 102 40.76 -9.90 -13.65
N LYS A 103 41.11 -9.91 -12.36
CA LYS A 103 40.95 -11.09 -11.50
C LYS A 103 39.48 -11.41 -11.25
#